data_AF-A0A5Q0NV86-F1
#
_entry.id   AF-A0A5Q0NV86-F1
#
_cell.length_a   1.000
_cell.length_b   1.000
_cell.length_c   1.000
_cell.angle_alpha   90.00
_cell.angle_beta   90.00
_cell.angle_gamma   90.00
#
_symmetry.space_group_name_H-M   'P 1'
#
loop_
_entity.id
_entity.type
_entity.pdbx_description
1 polymer ?
#
loop_
_entity_poly.entity_id
_entity_poly.type
_entity_poly.pdbx_seq_one_letter_code
_entity_poly.pdbx_strand_id
1 'polypeptide(L)'
;MHPTLLRRLAVVLTTLLLGATTFLVPSPAGATPAGGQVRSLGSIFTELQTVSITGQPGLRNVDSFVAPSSFDPLTGYPETTPEGSTPHQDSYLGLILAKDGHGENALTYCIDMFTGTGAGINYKRGDWSEANVPNIGYLGYILENYFPTAPRPAGVSDDLKAAATQAAIWYFTDRMVLDPAAEPELHALTSAIVADALANGPATEPAAPNLSISPDTAEAPVTGELVGPFTVTADGPATLLVDGVEVFSDAAGTQQLVDGDTVQAGAQLWVRTVSRDTPQGFALQRQVRVPESTVYLYDGSTPGWSDAQKLILAQEKTLEAVASVRITPYAEGGIDVIKTIGGTGAGLQDRVVVEVTCTPQGGGDPVVRTATIPAGTGAGRQTLSFTGLPAGAQCTITETENGDNALVNLTASSLEPDTVTIAEGAIVEVVATNEYERAYGQLQVTKRITGPAAGAQGEVVIAVDCDDPEDAFDREYTIPAGAPAGSHPQAVVTDIPAGTVCTVTETANGATDTVIAGPVRIEPATATITDGETAAVTVTNTYREREAGPEPTPTPDPEPTPDPGQDQDPDQGQRDDQDQDEARVEEDDEAVVASGDLPHTGGQGALVALRLGLALLLSGAGLLALRRLPGLRTPRS
;
A
#
# COMPACT_ATOMS: atom_id res chain seq x y z
N MET A 1 51.85 26.16 53.18
CA MET A 1 51.15 25.89 54.46
C MET A 1 50.77 24.42 54.48
N HIS A 2 51.16 23.72 55.54
CA HIS A 2 51.01 22.28 55.77
C HIS A 2 49.56 21.91 56.22
N PRO A 3 49.18 20.63 56.36
CA PRO A 3 47.94 20.01 55.87
C PRO A 3 47.13 19.34 57.02
N THR A 4 46.35 18.29 56.72
CA THR A 4 45.79 17.23 57.61
C THR A 4 44.44 17.56 58.31
N LEU A 5 43.49 16.64 58.54
CA LEU A 5 43.58 15.28 59.11
C LEU A 5 42.37 14.37 58.79
N LEU A 6 42.67 13.07 58.64
CA LEU A 6 41.82 11.90 58.96
C LEU A 6 41.63 11.73 60.49
N ARG A 7 40.51 11.10 60.91
CA ARG A 7 40.40 10.15 62.06
C ARG A 7 39.00 9.48 62.02
N ARG A 8 38.86 8.18 61.71
CA ARG A 8 39.06 6.92 62.49
C ARG A 8 37.97 6.59 63.54
N LEU A 9 37.27 5.48 63.26
CA LEU A 9 36.79 4.36 64.11
C LEU A 9 36.12 4.63 65.47
N ALA A 10 34.94 4.00 65.69
CA ALA A 10 34.79 2.91 66.68
C ALA A 10 33.42 2.21 66.57
N VAL A 11 33.49 0.88 66.59
CA VAL A 11 32.42 -0.12 66.66
C VAL A 11 31.96 -0.28 68.12
N VAL A 12 30.65 -0.35 68.38
CA VAL A 12 30.11 -1.05 69.56
C VAL A 12 28.92 -1.91 69.13
N LEU A 13 29.08 -3.21 69.35
CA LEU A 13 28.12 -4.27 69.18
C LEU A 13 27.28 -4.40 70.45
N THR A 14 25.95 -4.36 70.34
CA THR A 14 25.08 -4.90 71.40
C THR A 14 23.88 -5.58 70.77
N THR A 15 23.83 -6.90 70.93
CA THR A 15 22.71 -7.78 70.57
C THR A 15 21.65 -7.77 71.66
N LEU A 16 20.38 -7.62 71.29
CA LEU A 16 19.26 -8.15 72.06
C LEU A 16 18.14 -8.59 71.10
N LEU A 17 17.90 -9.90 71.04
CA LEU A 17 16.76 -10.53 70.39
C LEU A 17 15.49 -10.31 71.24
N LEU A 18 14.39 -9.90 70.61
CA LEU A 18 12.97 -10.18 70.90
C LEU A 18 12.23 -9.57 69.69
N GLY A 19 11.54 -10.27 68.80
CA GLY A 19 10.47 -11.24 69.03
C GLY A 19 9.20 -10.71 68.35
N ALA A 20 8.94 -11.20 67.13
CA ALA A 20 7.66 -11.25 66.41
C ALA A 20 6.87 -9.96 66.12
N THR A 21 6.74 -9.60 64.84
CA THR A 21 5.49 -9.74 64.05
C THR A 21 5.72 -9.30 62.60
N THR A 22 5.47 -10.23 61.69
CA THR A 22 5.57 -10.04 60.24
C THR A 22 4.42 -9.17 59.73
N PHE A 23 4.73 -7.97 59.27
CA PHE A 23 3.94 -7.30 58.24
C PHE A 23 4.69 -7.44 56.92
N LEU A 24 4.12 -8.21 55.98
CA LEU A 24 4.56 -8.16 54.59
C LEU A 24 4.26 -6.75 54.07
N VAL A 25 5.32 -5.96 53.91
CA VAL A 25 5.30 -4.83 52.97
C VAL A 25 5.37 -5.47 51.59
N PRO A 26 4.44 -5.22 50.65
CA PRO A 26 4.67 -5.59 49.28
C PRO A 26 5.92 -4.83 48.82
N SER A 27 6.98 -5.55 48.49
CA SER A 27 8.05 -5.02 47.67
C SER A 27 7.38 -4.34 46.46
N PRO A 28 7.81 -3.15 46.02
CA PRO A 28 7.46 -2.74 44.68
C PRO A 28 7.89 -3.91 43.79
N ALA A 29 6.95 -4.43 43.01
CA ALA A 29 7.25 -5.41 41.99
C ALA A 29 8.40 -4.80 41.18
N GLY A 30 9.61 -5.33 41.39
CA GLY A 30 10.71 -5.06 40.50
C GLY A 30 10.20 -5.53 39.15
N ALA A 31 9.94 -4.58 38.26
CA ALA A 31 9.68 -4.88 36.89
C ALA A 31 10.83 -5.79 36.44
N THR A 32 10.53 -7.05 36.17
CA THR A 32 11.40 -7.90 35.39
C THR A 32 11.61 -7.13 34.08
N PRO A 33 12.84 -6.76 33.70
CA PRO A 33 13.04 -6.29 32.35
C PRO A 33 12.57 -7.43 31.44
N ALA A 34 11.64 -7.14 30.54
CA ALA A 34 11.52 -7.97 29.34
C ALA A 34 12.95 -8.06 28.77
N GLY A 35 13.45 -9.28 28.60
CA GLY A 35 14.84 -9.55 28.26
C GLY A 35 15.19 -9.12 26.83
N GLY A 36 15.16 -7.81 26.56
CA GLY A 36 15.79 -7.23 25.39
C GLY A 36 17.29 -7.43 25.54
N GLN A 37 17.90 -8.16 24.61
CA GLN A 37 19.36 -8.24 24.55
C GLN A 37 19.88 -6.85 24.23
N VAL A 38 20.50 -6.20 25.21
CA VAL A 38 21.12 -4.89 25.02
C VAL A 38 22.30 -5.06 24.09
N ARG A 39 22.15 -4.57 22.87
CA ARG A 39 23.23 -4.44 21.89
C ARG A 39 24.37 -3.62 22.49
N SER A 40 25.60 -4.14 22.44
CA SER A 40 26.74 -3.49 23.11
C SER A 40 27.65 -2.67 22.19
N LEU A 41 27.51 -2.81 20.86
CA LEU A 41 28.43 -2.26 19.87
C LEU A 41 27.71 -1.53 18.71
N GLY A 42 28.26 -0.37 18.31
CA GLY A 42 27.90 0.35 17.08
C GLY A 42 26.51 1.01 17.07
N SER A 43 26.18 1.64 15.94
CA SER A 43 24.82 2.09 15.63
C SER A 43 23.93 0.89 15.30
N ILE A 44 22.59 1.01 15.33
CA ILE A 44 21.67 -0.07 14.95
C ILE A 44 21.92 -0.63 13.52
N PHE A 45 22.67 0.09 12.69
CA PHE A 45 23.02 -0.26 11.31
C PHE A 45 24.30 -1.10 11.16
N THR A 46 25.10 -1.24 12.22
CA THR A 46 26.37 -1.97 12.18
C THR A 46 26.10 -3.50 12.28
N GLU A 47 26.82 -4.34 11.54
CA GLU A 47 26.80 -5.79 11.75
C GLU A 47 27.99 -6.28 12.56
N LEU A 48 29.18 -5.76 12.24
CA LEU A 48 30.42 -6.13 12.92
C LEU A 48 31.19 -4.89 13.36
N GLN A 49 31.87 -4.99 14.50
CA GLN A 49 32.86 -4.01 14.93
C GLN A 49 34.19 -4.71 15.20
N THR A 50 35.29 -4.18 14.66
CA THR A 50 36.63 -4.68 14.98
C THR A 50 36.95 -4.45 16.45
N VAL A 51 37.53 -5.45 17.12
CA VAL A 51 37.91 -5.36 18.54
C VAL A 51 39.41 -5.19 18.69
N SER A 52 40.18 -5.96 17.93
CA SER A 52 41.62 -5.92 17.95
C SER A 52 42.19 -6.33 16.60
N ILE A 53 43.10 -5.53 16.08
CA ILE A 53 43.82 -5.82 14.84
C ILE A 53 44.91 -6.88 15.04
N THR A 54 45.31 -7.14 16.29
CA THR A 54 46.41 -8.04 16.61
C THR A 54 46.06 -8.89 17.83
N GLY A 55 46.83 -9.95 18.09
CA GLY A 55 46.58 -10.86 19.23
C GLY A 55 45.67 -12.04 18.90
N GLN A 56 45.24 -12.14 17.64
CA GLN A 56 44.81 -13.40 17.03
C GLN A 56 46.02 -14.06 16.33
N PRO A 57 45.86 -15.29 15.79
CA PRO A 57 46.92 -15.93 15.05
C PRO A 57 47.42 -15.06 13.89
N GLY A 58 48.73 -14.82 13.86
CA GLY A 58 49.41 -14.03 12.85
C GLY A 58 50.83 -13.65 13.23
N LEU A 59 51.56 -13.04 12.29
CA LEU A 59 52.92 -12.54 12.50
C LEU A 59 52.97 -11.02 12.54
N ARG A 60 54.04 -10.46 13.10
CA ARG A 60 54.29 -9.02 13.19
C ARG A 60 55.61 -8.68 12.53
N ASN A 61 55.69 -7.46 11.98
CA ASN A 61 56.90 -6.92 11.35
C ASN A 61 57.45 -7.85 10.27
N VAL A 62 56.57 -8.28 9.36
CA VAL A 62 56.92 -9.16 8.25
C VAL A 62 57.56 -8.32 7.15
N ASP A 63 58.69 -8.77 6.62
CA ASP A 63 59.37 -8.11 5.51
C ASP A 63 58.71 -8.52 4.18
N SER A 64 57.92 -7.61 3.61
CA SER A 64 57.21 -7.81 2.35
C SER A 64 57.51 -6.69 1.34
N PHE A 65 57.06 -6.90 0.10
CA PHE A 65 57.17 -5.97 -1.00
C PHE A 65 55.87 -5.95 -1.79
N VAL A 66 55.63 -4.85 -2.49
CA VAL A 66 54.56 -4.74 -3.50
C VAL A 66 55.21 -4.87 -4.87
N ALA A 67 54.82 -5.89 -5.63
CA ALA A 67 55.30 -6.09 -6.99
C ALA A 67 54.82 -4.94 -7.92
N PRO A 68 55.51 -4.66 -9.05
CA PRO A 68 55.12 -3.58 -9.96
C PRO A 68 53.76 -3.82 -10.60
N SER A 69 53.11 -2.76 -11.11
CA SER A 69 51.76 -2.86 -11.73
C SER A 69 51.69 -3.76 -12.95
N SER A 70 52.82 -4.04 -13.58
CA SER A 70 52.95 -4.99 -14.69
C SER A 70 53.03 -6.46 -14.24
N PHE A 71 53.21 -6.73 -12.94
CA PHE A 71 53.24 -8.07 -12.41
C PHE A 71 51.82 -8.65 -12.36
N ASP A 72 51.60 -9.75 -13.08
CA ASP A 72 50.32 -10.44 -13.11
C ASP A 72 50.29 -11.54 -12.02
N PRO A 73 49.46 -11.40 -10.98
CA PRO A 73 49.36 -12.37 -9.90
C PRO A 73 48.87 -13.75 -10.38
N LEU A 74 48.25 -13.85 -11.56
CA LEU A 74 47.76 -15.11 -12.11
C LEU A 74 48.88 -15.99 -12.71
N THR A 75 50.11 -15.48 -12.79
CA THR A 75 51.28 -16.22 -13.32
C THR A 75 51.97 -17.12 -12.30
N GLY A 76 51.58 -17.05 -11.03
CA GLY A 76 52.16 -17.83 -9.94
C GLY A 76 53.06 -17.02 -9.00
N TYR A 77 53.18 -17.49 -7.76
CA TYR A 77 53.96 -16.81 -6.74
C TYR A 77 55.46 -16.85 -7.08
N PRO A 78 56.19 -15.72 -7.00
CA PRO A 78 57.54 -15.66 -7.53
C PRO A 78 58.57 -16.27 -6.57
N GLU A 79 59.56 -16.98 -7.14
CA GLU A 79 60.68 -17.57 -6.37
C GLU A 79 61.62 -16.51 -5.79
N THR A 80 61.67 -15.32 -6.40
CA THR A 80 62.49 -14.19 -5.96
C THR A 80 61.67 -12.90 -6.01
N THR A 81 62.03 -11.91 -5.20
CA THR A 81 61.36 -10.60 -5.23
C THR A 81 61.42 -10.00 -6.65
N PRO A 82 60.28 -9.76 -7.32
CA PRO A 82 60.26 -9.25 -8.68
C PRO A 82 61.00 -7.91 -8.81
N GLU A 83 61.66 -7.70 -9.95
CA GLU A 83 62.34 -6.43 -10.22
C GLU A 83 61.34 -5.27 -10.20
N GLY A 84 61.74 -4.15 -9.57
CA GLY A 84 60.89 -2.97 -9.43
C GLY A 84 59.87 -3.05 -8.28
N SER A 85 59.89 -4.11 -7.48
CA SER A 85 59.05 -4.18 -6.28
C SER A 85 59.48 -3.15 -5.24
N THR A 86 58.52 -2.57 -4.53
CA THR A 86 58.77 -1.57 -3.48
C THR A 86 58.56 -2.17 -2.09
N PRO A 87 59.46 -1.94 -1.12
CA PRO A 87 59.30 -2.45 0.24
C PRO A 87 57.97 -2.00 0.86
N HIS A 88 57.32 -2.92 1.57
CA HIS A 88 56.13 -2.66 2.37
C HIS A 88 56.29 -3.42 3.68
N GLN A 89 56.38 -2.71 4.80
CA GLN A 89 56.52 -3.36 6.09
C GLN A 89 55.17 -3.51 6.75
N ASP A 90 54.70 -4.76 6.81
CA ASP A 90 53.41 -5.09 7.40
C ASP A 90 53.56 -5.24 8.92
N SER A 91 52.93 -4.31 9.63
CA SER A 91 52.95 -4.30 11.11
C SER A 91 52.31 -5.55 11.71
N TYR A 92 51.37 -6.17 10.99
CA TYR A 92 50.72 -7.42 11.36
C TYR A 92 50.11 -8.10 10.14
N LEU A 93 50.24 -9.43 10.08
CA LEU A 93 49.81 -10.25 8.96
C LEU A 93 49.14 -11.52 9.50
N GLY A 94 47.81 -11.56 9.47
CA GLY A 94 47.02 -12.64 10.05
C GLY A 94 45.57 -12.24 10.32
N LEU A 95 44.93 -12.93 11.25
CA LEU A 95 43.51 -12.74 11.56
C LEU A 95 43.25 -11.47 12.36
N ILE A 96 42.11 -10.84 12.09
CA ILE A 96 41.54 -9.74 12.87
C ILE A 96 40.32 -10.27 13.63
N LEU A 97 40.18 -9.82 14.88
CA LEU A 97 39.00 -10.11 15.67
C LEU A 97 37.98 -8.99 15.51
N ALA A 98 36.78 -9.36 15.06
CA ALA A 98 35.58 -8.55 15.10
C ALA A 98 34.52 -9.18 16.01
N LYS A 99 33.50 -8.41 16.37
CA LYS A 99 32.33 -8.87 17.11
C LYS A 99 31.04 -8.33 16.52
N ASP A 100 29.98 -9.13 16.59
CA ASP A 100 28.63 -8.67 16.24
C ASP A 100 27.95 -7.91 17.39
N GLY A 101 26.73 -7.41 17.18
CA GLY A 101 25.96 -6.65 18.18
C GLY A 101 25.63 -7.45 19.44
N HIS A 102 25.62 -8.78 19.36
CA HIS A 102 25.45 -9.72 20.47
C HIS A 102 26.77 -10.08 21.17
N GLY A 103 27.90 -9.66 20.62
CA GLY A 103 29.24 -9.90 21.17
C GLY A 103 29.88 -11.23 20.73
N GLU A 104 29.30 -11.93 19.75
CA GLU A 104 29.88 -13.13 19.15
C GLU A 104 31.13 -12.78 18.36
N ASN A 105 32.19 -13.58 18.54
CA ASN A 105 33.45 -13.36 17.85
C ASN A 105 33.37 -13.78 16.37
N ALA A 106 33.83 -12.91 15.48
CA ALA A 106 34.10 -13.18 14.08
C ALA A 106 35.60 -13.02 13.81
N LEU A 107 36.19 -14.00 13.13
CA LEU A 107 37.58 -13.92 12.66
C LEU A 107 37.57 -13.51 11.21
N THR A 108 38.35 -12.50 10.85
CA THR A 108 38.36 -11.92 9.50
C THR A 108 39.78 -11.73 8.99
N TYR A 109 39.94 -11.66 7.67
CA TYR A 109 41.17 -11.19 7.01
C TYR A 109 40.96 -9.84 6.34
N CYS A 110 42.04 -9.08 6.15
CA CYS A 110 42.07 -7.89 5.32
C CYS A 110 42.10 -8.26 3.84
N ILE A 111 41.44 -7.48 2.98
CA ILE A 111 41.42 -7.72 1.53
C ILE A 111 41.73 -6.47 0.69
N ASP A 112 42.20 -5.39 1.34
CA ASP A 112 42.51 -4.09 0.74
C ASP A 112 43.75 -3.48 1.44
N MET A 113 44.94 -3.98 1.11
CA MET A 113 46.16 -3.76 1.91
C MET A 113 46.49 -2.27 2.16
N PHE A 114 46.17 -1.38 1.22
CA PHE A 114 46.50 0.04 1.30
C PHE A 114 45.48 0.88 2.07
N THR A 115 44.41 0.27 2.56
CA THR A 115 43.38 0.95 3.34
C THR A 115 43.57 0.69 4.84
N GLY A 116 43.57 1.76 5.63
CA GLY A 116 43.84 1.71 7.06
C GLY A 116 42.78 0.91 7.84
N THR A 117 43.19 0.31 8.96
CA THR A 117 42.29 -0.35 9.91
C THR A 117 42.68 -0.04 11.36
N GLY A 118 41.80 -0.37 12.28
CA GLY A 118 41.93 -0.07 13.70
C GLY A 118 40.89 -0.82 14.53
N ALA A 119 41.04 -0.79 15.85
CA ALA A 119 39.99 -1.27 16.75
C ALA A 119 38.82 -0.27 16.80
N GLY A 120 37.60 -0.79 16.92
CA GLY A 120 36.37 0.00 17.02
C GLY A 120 35.76 0.43 15.69
N ILE A 121 36.22 -0.10 14.56
CA ILE A 121 35.68 0.25 13.24
C ILE A 121 34.43 -0.58 12.98
N ASN A 122 33.37 0.10 12.56
CA ASN A 122 32.06 -0.48 12.28
C ASN A 122 31.91 -0.88 10.81
N TYR A 123 31.28 -2.03 10.60
CA TYR A 123 31.13 -2.66 9.30
C TYR A 123 29.69 -3.12 9.06
N LYS A 124 29.28 -3.06 7.79
CA LYS A 124 28.07 -3.68 7.25
C LYS A 124 28.45 -4.82 6.30
N ARG A 125 27.55 -5.76 6.08
CA ARG A 125 27.73 -6.77 5.02
C ARG A 125 27.68 -6.12 3.64
N GLY A 126 28.46 -6.64 2.72
CA GLY A 126 28.38 -6.29 1.31
C GLY A 126 28.63 -7.51 0.44
N ASP A 127 28.31 -7.37 -0.84
CA ASP A 127 28.56 -8.39 -1.86
C ASP A 127 29.96 -8.22 -2.47
N TRP A 128 30.49 -9.26 -3.11
CA TRP A 128 31.80 -9.24 -3.76
C TRP A 128 31.90 -8.14 -4.83
N SER A 129 30.79 -7.86 -5.53
CA SER A 129 30.73 -6.80 -6.52
C SER A 129 30.82 -5.40 -5.91
N GLU A 130 30.17 -5.16 -4.75
CA GLU A 130 30.26 -3.90 -4.00
C GLU A 130 31.67 -3.69 -3.44
N ALA A 131 32.29 -4.78 -2.96
CA ALA A 131 33.65 -4.76 -2.43
C ALA A 131 34.68 -4.34 -3.49
N ASN A 132 34.43 -4.71 -4.75
CA ASN A 132 35.29 -4.41 -5.91
C ASN A 132 36.77 -4.78 -5.66
N VAL A 133 37.00 -6.01 -5.17
CA VAL A 133 38.32 -6.53 -4.85
C VAL A 133 38.84 -7.41 -5.98
N PRO A 134 40.07 -7.17 -6.51
CA PRO A 134 40.65 -8.00 -7.55
C PRO A 134 40.77 -9.45 -7.13
N ASN A 135 40.51 -10.38 -8.05
CA ASN A 135 40.77 -11.82 -7.87
C ASN A 135 40.03 -12.46 -6.67
N ILE A 136 38.94 -11.86 -6.20
CA ILE A 136 38.22 -12.29 -4.98
C ILE A 136 37.75 -13.76 -5.00
N GLY A 137 37.47 -14.34 -6.17
CA GLY A 137 37.17 -15.78 -6.25
C GLY A 137 38.33 -16.68 -5.84
N TYR A 138 39.60 -16.26 -6.03
CA TYR A 138 40.75 -17.00 -5.50
C TYR A 138 40.87 -16.85 -3.98
N LEU A 139 40.49 -15.70 -3.42
CA LEU A 139 40.37 -15.52 -1.96
C LEU A 139 39.33 -16.49 -1.40
N GLY A 140 38.16 -16.59 -2.04
CA GLY A 140 37.11 -17.52 -1.64
C GLY A 140 37.62 -18.96 -1.57
N TYR A 141 38.33 -19.41 -2.60
CA TYR A 141 38.96 -20.74 -2.60
C TYR A 141 39.96 -20.90 -1.43
N ILE A 142 40.79 -19.89 -1.17
CA ILE A 142 41.76 -19.92 -0.07
C ILE A 142 41.03 -20.06 1.28
N LEU A 143 39.95 -19.31 1.51
CA LEU A 143 39.22 -19.30 2.79
C LEU A 143 38.43 -20.58 3.03
N GLU A 144 37.93 -21.23 1.99
CA GLU A 144 37.29 -22.56 2.06
C GLU A 144 38.30 -23.66 2.43
N ASN A 145 39.55 -23.53 1.97
CA ASN A 145 40.51 -24.64 1.96
C ASN A 145 41.73 -24.44 2.87
N TYR A 146 41.92 -23.28 3.49
CA TYR A 146 43.05 -22.99 4.37
C TYR A 146 42.58 -22.43 5.73
N PHE A 147 43.54 -22.00 6.55
CA PHE A 147 43.28 -21.59 7.92
C PHE A 147 42.38 -20.35 8.00
N PRO A 148 41.39 -20.31 8.90
CA PRO A 148 41.08 -21.29 9.94
C PRO A 148 40.11 -22.43 9.54
N THR A 149 39.36 -22.31 8.43
CA THR A 149 38.35 -23.31 8.00
C THR A 149 38.93 -24.71 7.85
N ALA A 150 40.06 -24.83 7.16
CA ALA A 150 40.81 -26.07 7.03
C ALA A 150 42.27 -25.80 7.47
N PRO A 151 42.63 -26.10 8.74
CA PRO A 151 43.87 -25.63 9.37
C PRO A 151 45.11 -26.44 8.94
N ARG A 152 45.39 -26.45 7.64
CA ARG A 152 46.53 -27.09 6.98
C ARG A 152 47.64 -26.08 6.64
N PRO A 153 48.89 -26.53 6.43
CA PRO A 153 49.37 -27.91 6.63
C PRO A 153 49.50 -28.29 8.11
N ALA A 154 49.37 -29.58 8.42
CA ALA A 154 49.54 -30.07 9.78
C ALA A 154 50.99 -29.89 10.26
N GLY A 155 51.18 -29.65 11.56
CA GLY A 155 52.51 -29.46 12.17
C GLY A 155 53.08 -28.04 12.06
N VAL A 156 52.42 -27.14 11.33
CA VAL A 156 52.71 -25.70 11.31
C VAL A 156 51.90 -24.99 12.39
N SER A 157 52.46 -23.93 13.00
CA SER A 157 51.76 -23.12 14.01
C SER A 157 50.59 -22.36 13.37
N ASP A 158 49.55 -22.10 14.16
CA ASP A 158 48.39 -21.36 13.67
C ASP A 158 48.75 -19.91 13.31
N ASP A 159 49.72 -19.30 14.01
CA ASP A 159 50.26 -17.98 13.66
C ASP A 159 50.82 -17.95 12.24
N LEU A 160 51.61 -18.97 11.88
CA LEU A 160 52.24 -19.04 10.56
C LEU A 160 51.25 -19.42 9.46
N LYS A 161 50.26 -20.27 9.76
CA LYS A 161 49.16 -20.56 8.83
C LYS A 161 48.33 -19.31 8.53
N ALA A 162 47.92 -18.57 9.57
CA ALA A 162 47.15 -17.35 9.40
C ALA A 162 47.94 -16.28 8.63
N ALA A 163 49.23 -16.15 8.91
CA ALA A 163 50.09 -15.25 8.15
C ALA A 163 50.21 -15.69 6.69
N ALA A 164 50.44 -16.97 6.40
CA ALA A 164 50.54 -17.46 5.03
C ALA A 164 49.23 -17.25 4.25
N THR A 165 48.08 -17.45 4.91
CA THR A 165 46.76 -17.16 4.32
C THR A 165 46.58 -15.68 4.02
N GLN A 166 46.84 -14.77 4.97
CA GLN A 166 46.75 -13.33 4.74
C GLN A 166 47.71 -12.87 3.63
N ALA A 167 48.91 -13.47 3.56
CA ALA A 167 49.89 -13.14 2.53
C ALA A 167 49.42 -13.58 1.14
N ALA A 168 48.85 -14.77 1.02
CA ALA A 168 48.28 -15.25 -0.24
C ALA A 168 47.09 -14.39 -0.67
N ILE A 169 46.25 -13.95 0.26
CA ILE A 169 45.15 -13.00 0.00
C ILE A 169 45.71 -11.70 -0.60
N TRP A 170 46.66 -11.04 0.07
CA TRP A 170 47.26 -9.78 -0.40
C TRP A 170 48.12 -9.92 -1.65
N TYR A 171 48.63 -11.11 -1.95
CA TYR A 171 49.22 -11.40 -3.24
C TYR A 171 48.20 -11.25 -4.39
N PHE A 172 47.01 -11.84 -4.23
CA PHE A 172 45.96 -11.77 -5.24
C PHE A 172 45.32 -10.39 -5.35
N THR A 173 45.12 -9.68 -4.24
CA THR A 173 44.46 -8.36 -4.23
C THR A 173 45.41 -7.22 -4.58
N ASP A 174 46.61 -7.24 -4.00
CA ASP A 174 47.50 -6.09 -3.95
C ASP A 174 48.91 -6.37 -4.50
N ARG A 175 49.15 -7.59 -5.01
CA ARG A 175 50.45 -8.05 -5.54
C ARG A 175 51.56 -8.01 -4.48
N MET A 176 51.19 -8.25 -3.22
CA MET A 176 52.15 -8.39 -2.13
C MET A 176 52.97 -9.68 -2.29
N VAL A 177 54.27 -9.58 -2.10
CA VAL A 177 55.22 -10.70 -2.15
C VAL A 177 56.17 -10.63 -0.97
N LEU A 178 56.59 -11.78 -0.48
CA LEU A 178 57.50 -11.91 0.67
C LEU A 178 58.95 -11.99 0.20
N ASP A 179 59.89 -11.51 1.02
CA ASP A 179 61.31 -11.77 0.80
C ASP A 179 61.63 -13.25 1.08
N PRO A 180 62.01 -14.08 0.10
CA PRO A 180 62.34 -15.48 0.34
C PRO A 180 63.59 -15.68 1.21
N ALA A 181 64.48 -14.68 1.30
CA ALA A 181 65.68 -14.75 2.13
C ALA A 181 65.40 -14.35 3.58
N ALA A 182 64.54 -13.35 3.80
CA ALA A 182 64.16 -12.91 5.15
C ALA A 182 63.07 -13.80 5.77
N GLU A 183 62.11 -14.26 4.96
CA GLU A 183 60.91 -14.99 5.39
C GLU A 183 60.76 -16.37 4.71
N PRO A 184 61.78 -17.25 4.73
CA PRO A 184 61.80 -18.47 3.89
C PRO A 184 60.65 -19.44 4.16
N GLU A 185 60.24 -19.61 5.42
CA GLU A 185 59.16 -20.54 5.78
C GLU A 185 57.78 -20.00 5.38
N LEU A 186 57.53 -18.70 5.65
CA LEU A 186 56.30 -18.02 5.28
C LEU A 186 56.16 -17.91 3.75
N HIS A 187 57.26 -17.62 3.04
CA HIS A 187 57.31 -17.60 1.58
C HIS A 187 56.91 -18.96 0.99
N ALA A 188 57.49 -20.06 1.48
CA ALA A 188 57.18 -21.40 0.99
C ALA A 188 55.70 -21.79 1.20
N LEU A 189 55.14 -21.46 2.37
CA LEU A 189 53.72 -21.73 2.67
C LEU A 189 52.79 -20.88 1.80
N THR A 190 53.09 -19.59 1.66
CA THR A 190 52.33 -18.67 0.81
C THR A 190 52.36 -19.12 -0.65
N SER A 191 53.53 -19.48 -1.15
CA SER A 191 53.71 -20.01 -2.50
C SER A 191 52.89 -21.27 -2.75
N ALA A 192 52.80 -22.18 -1.78
CA ALA A 192 51.99 -23.38 -1.88
C ALA A 192 50.48 -23.06 -1.91
N ILE A 193 50.02 -22.13 -1.07
CA ILE A 193 48.62 -21.65 -1.07
C ILE A 193 48.25 -21.06 -2.42
N VAL A 194 49.10 -20.16 -2.96
CA VAL A 194 48.85 -19.48 -4.24
C VAL A 194 48.84 -20.48 -5.39
N ALA A 195 49.79 -21.41 -5.45
CA ALA A 195 49.82 -22.43 -6.50
C ALA A 195 48.57 -23.31 -6.49
N ASP A 196 48.11 -23.71 -5.31
CA ASP A 196 46.89 -24.50 -5.14
C ASP A 196 45.63 -23.71 -5.54
N ALA A 197 45.54 -22.44 -5.13
CA ALA A 197 44.44 -21.56 -5.51
C ALA A 197 44.37 -21.31 -7.03
N LEU A 198 45.51 -21.10 -7.69
CA LEU A 198 45.56 -20.97 -9.15
C LEU A 198 45.13 -22.24 -9.88
N ALA A 199 45.44 -23.41 -9.32
CA ALA A 199 45.10 -24.69 -9.92
C ALA A 199 43.61 -25.05 -9.77
N ASN A 200 42.98 -24.64 -8.68
CA ASN A 200 41.68 -25.15 -8.26
C ASN A 200 40.57 -24.08 -8.08
N GLY A 201 40.93 -22.79 -8.03
CA GLY A 201 39.99 -21.67 -8.04
C GLY A 201 39.71 -21.15 -9.47
N PRO A 202 38.99 -20.02 -9.60
CA PRO A 202 38.34 -19.24 -8.56
C PRO A 202 37.05 -19.90 -8.03
N ALA A 203 36.75 -19.69 -6.75
CA ALA A 203 35.44 -20.02 -6.16
C ALA A 203 34.37 -19.00 -6.55
N THR A 204 33.10 -19.39 -6.38
CA THR A 204 31.93 -18.51 -6.54
C THR A 204 31.55 -17.89 -5.21
N GLU A 205 30.95 -16.69 -5.24
CA GLU A 205 30.44 -16.04 -4.04
C GLU A 205 29.44 -16.95 -3.32
N PRO A 206 29.61 -17.19 -2.01
CA PRO A 206 28.67 -18.01 -1.25
C PRO A 206 27.32 -17.29 -1.12
N ALA A 207 26.23 -18.07 -1.09
CA ALA A 207 24.90 -17.51 -0.94
C ALA A 207 24.75 -16.82 0.43
N ALA A 208 24.46 -15.51 0.41
CA ALA A 208 24.23 -14.75 1.62
C ALA A 208 22.91 -15.17 2.31
N PRO A 209 22.84 -15.09 3.65
CA PRO A 209 21.59 -15.29 4.38
C PRO A 209 20.54 -14.27 3.95
N ASN A 210 19.32 -14.73 3.65
CA ASN A 210 18.24 -13.86 3.22
C ASN A 210 17.70 -13.02 4.40
N LEU A 211 18.07 -11.74 4.42
CA LEU A 211 17.49 -10.69 5.23
C LEU A 211 17.74 -9.36 4.51
N SER A 212 16.68 -8.75 3.99
CA SER A 212 16.74 -7.44 3.32
C SER A 212 15.44 -6.68 3.54
N ILE A 213 15.51 -5.36 3.38
CA ILE A 213 14.36 -4.47 3.42
C ILE A 213 14.41 -3.59 2.17
N SER A 214 13.28 -3.46 1.47
CA SER A 214 13.19 -2.63 0.27
C SER A 214 12.02 -1.65 0.36
N PRO A 215 12.23 -0.35 0.11
CA PRO A 215 13.54 0.30 -0.05
C PRO A 215 14.37 0.27 1.28
N ASP A 216 15.68 0.48 1.19
CA ASP A 216 16.60 0.53 2.35
C ASP A 216 16.91 1.96 2.81
N THR A 217 16.34 2.95 2.12
CA THR A 217 16.42 4.38 2.44
C THR A 217 15.11 5.07 2.10
N ALA A 218 14.78 6.13 2.82
CA ALA A 218 13.69 7.03 2.46
C ALA A 218 13.86 8.42 3.11
N GLU A 219 13.12 9.40 2.60
CA GLU A 219 12.98 10.72 3.22
C GLU A 219 11.65 10.80 3.95
N ALA A 220 11.63 11.44 5.13
CA ALA A 220 10.41 11.60 5.92
C ALA A 220 10.26 13.02 6.50
N PRO A 221 9.04 13.58 6.54
CA PRO A 221 8.81 14.88 7.15
C PRO A 221 8.90 14.80 8.68
N VAL A 222 9.41 15.86 9.30
CA VAL A 222 9.50 16.00 10.76
C VAL A 222 8.14 16.25 11.45
N THR A 223 7.04 16.45 10.70
CA THR A 223 5.66 16.45 11.23
C THR A 223 5.21 15.06 11.73
N GLY A 224 5.93 14.00 11.37
CA GLY A 224 5.59 12.64 11.76
C GLY A 224 4.56 11.97 10.85
N GLU A 225 4.47 12.37 9.58
CA GLU A 225 3.73 11.57 8.59
C GLU A 225 4.39 10.20 8.40
N LEU A 226 3.57 9.21 8.04
CA LEU A 226 4.04 7.86 7.76
C LEU A 226 4.60 7.75 6.35
N VAL A 227 5.78 7.13 6.25
CA VAL A 227 6.47 6.80 5.00
C VAL A 227 6.58 5.29 4.89
N GLY A 228 6.37 4.74 3.70
CA GLY A 228 6.38 3.30 3.42
C GLY A 228 5.48 2.96 2.22
N PRO A 229 5.26 1.66 1.93
CA PRO A 229 5.71 0.52 2.71
C PRO A 229 7.18 0.16 2.49
N PHE A 230 7.84 -0.30 3.55
CA PHE A 230 9.11 -1.03 3.51
C PHE A 230 8.83 -2.52 3.59
N THR A 231 9.25 -3.27 2.57
CA THR A 231 8.95 -4.70 2.45
C THR A 231 10.12 -5.52 2.98
N VAL A 232 9.82 -6.41 3.93
CA VAL A 232 10.80 -7.30 4.56
C VAL A 232 10.90 -8.60 3.78
N THR A 233 12.11 -8.93 3.29
CA THR A 233 12.40 -10.22 2.67
C THR A 233 13.35 -10.99 3.58
N ALA A 234 12.92 -12.15 4.09
CA ALA A 234 13.72 -12.98 4.98
C ALA A 234 13.24 -14.44 4.98
N ASP A 235 14.10 -15.37 5.41
CA ASP A 235 13.71 -16.80 5.53
C ASP A 235 13.13 -17.17 6.90
N GLY A 236 12.65 -16.18 7.66
CA GLY A 236 12.23 -16.34 9.07
C GLY A 236 12.17 -15.01 9.83
N PRO A 237 11.66 -15.02 11.07
CA PRO A 237 11.43 -13.80 11.84
C PRO A 237 12.73 -13.07 12.21
N ALA A 238 12.62 -11.75 12.38
CA ALA A 238 13.69 -10.87 12.83
C ALA A 238 13.23 -9.96 13.98
N THR A 239 14.17 -9.46 14.76
CA THR A 239 13.94 -8.54 15.87
C THR A 239 14.08 -7.11 15.37
N LEU A 240 13.11 -6.26 15.70
CA LEU A 240 13.12 -4.85 15.36
C LEU A 240 14.05 -4.07 16.29
N LEU A 241 14.89 -3.21 15.71
CA LEU A 241 15.61 -2.14 16.39
C LEU A 241 15.17 -0.79 15.82
N VAL A 242 15.00 0.21 16.68
CA VAL A 242 14.58 1.56 16.26
C VAL A 242 15.51 2.64 16.80
N ASP A 243 15.80 3.66 15.99
CA ASP A 243 16.56 4.83 16.38
C ASP A 243 15.98 6.10 15.72
N GLY A 244 15.54 7.07 16.51
CA GLY A 244 14.98 8.34 16.03
C GLY A 244 13.65 8.26 15.26
N VAL A 245 13.03 7.07 15.15
CA VAL A 245 11.75 6.84 14.44
C VAL A 245 10.78 5.98 15.24
N GLU A 246 9.51 6.01 14.83
CA GLU A 246 8.50 5.01 15.22
C GLU A 246 8.11 4.16 14.01
N VAL A 247 7.90 2.85 14.22
CA VAL A 247 7.62 1.87 13.16
C VAL A 247 6.24 1.26 13.34
N PHE A 248 5.53 0.99 12.25
CA PHE A 248 4.14 0.51 12.23
C PHE A 248 4.01 -0.68 11.28
N SER A 249 3.13 -1.62 11.63
CA SER A 249 2.76 -2.75 10.75
C SER A 249 1.57 -2.46 9.84
N ASP A 250 1.02 -1.24 9.88
CA ASP A 250 -0.10 -0.80 9.06
C ASP A 250 0.06 0.63 8.54
N ALA A 251 -0.47 0.90 7.34
CA ALA A 251 -0.43 2.21 6.71
C ALA A 251 -1.21 3.30 7.47
N ALA A 252 -2.14 2.91 8.35
CA ALA A 252 -2.92 3.86 9.15
C ALA A 252 -2.21 4.31 10.44
N GLY A 253 -1.04 3.72 10.76
CA GLY A 253 -0.26 4.08 11.95
C GLY A 253 -0.91 3.70 13.26
N THR A 254 -1.75 2.67 13.27
CA THR A 254 -2.53 2.26 14.44
C THR A 254 -1.90 1.11 15.22
N GLN A 255 -1.01 0.36 14.59
CA GLN A 255 -0.31 -0.81 15.11
C GLN A 255 1.20 -0.52 15.16
N GLN A 256 1.59 0.22 16.19
CA GLN A 256 3.00 0.51 16.43
C GLN A 256 3.75 -0.75 16.87
N LEU A 257 4.92 -0.95 16.27
CA LEU A 257 5.94 -1.88 16.72
C LEU A 257 6.99 -1.12 17.51
N VAL A 258 7.49 -1.74 18.58
CA VAL A 258 8.51 -1.16 19.46
C VAL A 258 9.82 -1.93 19.38
N ASP A 259 10.89 -1.31 19.87
CA ASP A 259 12.22 -1.95 19.98
C ASP A 259 12.12 -3.34 20.65
N GLY A 260 12.71 -4.35 20.01
CA GLY A 260 12.66 -5.75 20.45
C GLY A 260 11.48 -6.57 19.92
N ASP A 261 10.49 -5.96 19.24
CA ASP A 261 9.37 -6.70 18.66
C ASP A 261 9.83 -7.63 17.53
N THR A 262 9.06 -8.71 17.32
CA THR A 262 9.32 -9.67 16.25
C THR A 262 8.58 -9.29 14.96
N VAL A 263 9.33 -9.13 13.87
CA VAL A 263 8.82 -8.88 12.53
C VAL A 263 8.91 -10.16 11.69
N GLN A 264 7.81 -10.50 11.01
CA GLN A 264 7.74 -11.68 10.15
C GLN A 264 8.28 -11.39 8.74
N ALA A 265 8.73 -12.44 8.05
CA ALA A 265 9.04 -12.37 6.63
C ALA A 265 7.81 -11.94 5.82
N GLY A 266 8.01 -11.09 4.81
CA GLY A 266 6.93 -10.54 3.99
C GLY A 266 6.14 -9.40 4.63
N ALA A 267 6.50 -8.98 5.85
CA ALA A 267 5.86 -7.83 6.49
C ALA A 267 6.09 -6.55 5.67
N GLN A 268 5.06 -5.69 5.65
CA GLN A 268 5.17 -4.31 5.20
C GLN A 268 5.20 -3.41 6.44
N LEU A 269 6.16 -2.50 6.47
CA LEU A 269 6.37 -1.57 7.57
C LEU A 269 6.21 -0.13 7.10
N TRP A 270 5.74 0.73 7.98
CA TRP A 270 5.69 2.17 7.79
C TRP A 270 6.45 2.84 8.92
N VAL A 271 7.06 3.98 8.64
CA VAL A 271 7.90 4.71 9.59
C VAL A 271 7.41 6.14 9.70
N ARG A 272 7.50 6.73 10.89
CA ARG A 272 7.44 8.18 11.04
C ARG A 272 8.62 8.67 11.85
N THR A 273 9.16 9.79 11.44
CA THR A 273 10.27 10.45 12.14
C THR A 273 9.78 11.04 13.46
N VAL A 274 10.56 10.87 14.53
CA VAL A 274 10.35 11.53 15.83
C VAL A 274 11.55 12.37 16.29
N SER A 275 12.62 12.41 15.49
CA SER A 275 13.84 13.18 15.75
C SER A 275 14.27 13.98 14.52
N ARG A 276 14.96 15.11 14.72
CA ARG A 276 15.65 15.82 13.63
C ARG A 276 17.10 15.35 13.44
N ASP A 277 17.60 14.56 14.39
CA ASP A 277 18.98 14.09 14.39
C ASP A 277 19.18 12.98 13.35
N THR A 278 20.39 12.92 12.80
CA THR A 278 20.81 11.87 11.87
C THR A 278 22.09 11.20 12.36
N PRO A 279 22.31 9.91 12.03
CA PRO A 279 21.40 9.03 11.30
C PRO A 279 20.20 8.59 12.16
N GLN A 280 19.07 8.29 11.53
CA GLN A 280 17.89 7.69 12.16
C GLN A 280 17.29 6.64 11.22
N GLY A 281 16.42 5.78 11.76
CA GLY A 281 15.77 4.73 11.01
C GLY A 281 15.51 3.50 11.87
N PHE A 282 15.29 2.37 11.22
CA PHE A 282 15.08 1.10 11.90
C PHE A 282 15.91 0.00 11.26
N ALA A 283 16.15 -1.06 12.02
CA ALA A 283 16.83 -2.24 11.54
C ALA A 283 16.09 -3.50 11.98
N LEU A 284 16.22 -4.55 11.20
CA LEU A 284 15.80 -5.89 11.53
C LEU A 284 17.04 -6.73 11.70
N GLN A 285 17.13 -7.43 12.83
CA GLN A 285 18.26 -8.28 13.13
C GLN A 285 17.86 -9.70 13.48
N ARG A 286 18.69 -10.67 13.09
CA ARG A 286 18.56 -12.06 13.53
C ARG A 286 19.90 -12.79 13.42
N GLN A 287 20.11 -13.79 14.26
CA GLN A 287 21.25 -14.69 14.08
C GLN A 287 21.04 -15.61 12.88
N VAL A 288 22.06 -15.68 12.03
CA VAL A 288 22.11 -16.55 10.85
C VAL A 288 23.46 -17.23 10.77
N ARG A 289 23.55 -18.34 10.05
CA ARG A 289 24.86 -18.86 9.63
C ARG A 289 25.37 -18.01 8.49
N VAL A 290 26.48 -17.32 8.71
CA VAL A 290 27.19 -16.55 7.70
C VAL A 290 28.37 -17.41 7.22
N PRO A 291 28.43 -17.75 5.92
CA PRO A 291 29.54 -18.53 5.37
C PRO A 291 30.84 -17.73 5.40
N GLU A 292 31.97 -18.43 5.44
CA GLU A 292 33.27 -17.84 5.10
C GLU A 292 33.21 -17.13 3.74
N SER A 293 34.17 -16.26 3.47
CA SER A 293 34.19 -15.46 2.23
C SER A 293 33.10 -14.39 2.13
N THR A 294 32.25 -14.22 3.14
CA THR A 294 31.34 -13.07 3.26
C THR A 294 32.13 -11.78 3.49
N VAL A 295 31.87 -10.74 2.70
CA VAL A 295 32.57 -9.46 2.80
C VAL A 295 31.86 -8.50 3.75
N TYR A 296 32.68 -7.76 4.49
CA TYR A 296 32.27 -6.68 5.38
C TYR A 296 32.96 -5.38 4.96
N LEU A 297 32.14 -4.36 4.72
CA LEU A 297 32.52 -3.05 4.24
C LEU A 297 32.31 -1.99 5.31
N TYR A 298 33.10 -0.93 5.26
CA TYR A 298 32.97 0.20 6.19
C TYR A 298 31.54 0.76 6.14
N ASP A 299 30.89 0.91 7.29
CA ASP A 299 29.49 1.38 7.35
C ASP A 299 29.35 2.91 7.39
N GLY A 300 30.47 3.64 7.40
CA GLY A 300 30.51 5.11 7.43
C GLY A 300 30.29 5.74 8.81
N SER A 301 30.06 4.94 9.87
CA SER A 301 29.64 5.46 11.18
C SER A 301 30.76 5.65 12.19
N THR A 302 32.01 5.28 11.87
CA THR A 302 33.12 5.36 12.84
C THR A 302 33.71 6.78 12.89
N PRO A 303 33.66 7.48 14.04
CA PRO A 303 34.14 8.85 14.12
C PRO A 303 35.62 8.98 13.75
N GLY A 304 35.93 9.94 12.86
CA GLY A 304 37.30 10.23 12.42
C GLY A 304 37.81 9.36 11.27
N TRP A 305 36.99 8.46 10.73
CA TRP A 305 37.32 7.62 9.59
C TRP A 305 36.41 7.95 8.40
N SER A 306 37.00 8.27 7.26
CA SER A 306 36.28 8.44 5.98
C SER A 306 36.17 7.16 5.18
N ASP A 307 37.06 6.21 5.44
CA ASP A 307 37.13 4.89 4.80
C ASP A 307 37.86 3.92 5.73
N ALA A 308 37.68 2.61 5.54
CA ALA A 308 38.37 1.59 6.31
C ALA A 308 38.58 0.30 5.51
N GLN A 309 39.62 -0.44 5.90
CA GLN A 309 40.00 -1.75 5.37
C GLN A 309 38.80 -2.66 5.19
N LYS A 310 38.62 -3.20 3.98
CA LYS A 310 37.61 -4.22 3.71
C LYS A 310 37.99 -5.52 4.40
N LEU A 311 37.01 -6.19 4.97
CA LEU A 311 37.21 -7.44 5.70
C LEU A 311 36.48 -8.58 5.01
N ILE A 312 37.01 -9.79 5.15
CA ILE A 312 36.36 -11.01 4.68
C ILE A 312 36.30 -12.03 5.81
N LEU A 313 35.15 -12.68 5.99
CA LEU A 313 34.95 -13.66 7.05
C LEU A 313 35.82 -14.89 6.81
N ALA A 314 36.62 -15.26 7.81
CA ALA A 314 37.64 -16.29 7.67
C ALA A 314 37.10 -17.73 7.80
N GLN A 315 35.94 -17.90 8.42
CA GLN A 315 35.29 -19.20 8.65
C GLN A 315 33.77 -19.01 8.81
N GLU A 316 32.98 -20.01 8.46
CA GLU A 316 31.54 -20.03 8.78
C GLU A 316 31.33 -19.76 10.27
N LYS A 317 30.39 -18.85 10.57
CA LYS A 317 30.02 -18.52 11.93
C LYS A 317 28.54 -18.16 12.02
N THR A 318 27.92 -18.50 13.15
CA THR A 318 26.61 -17.94 13.48
C THR A 318 26.82 -16.52 13.99
N LEU A 319 26.35 -15.53 13.22
CA LEU A 319 26.51 -14.10 13.48
C LEU A 319 25.17 -13.40 13.30
N GLU A 320 25.06 -12.19 13.84
CA GLU A 320 23.98 -11.26 13.54
C GLU A 320 23.99 -10.86 12.05
N ALA A 321 22.83 -10.95 11.40
CA ALA A 321 22.54 -10.23 10.16
C ALA A 321 21.64 -9.06 10.46
N VAL A 322 21.88 -7.94 9.80
CA VAL A 322 21.15 -6.68 9.95
C VAL A 322 20.71 -6.20 8.57
N ALA A 323 19.40 -6.08 8.38
CA ALA A 323 18.86 -5.28 7.28
C ALA A 323 18.30 -3.98 7.86
N SER A 324 18.59 -2.86 7.24
CA SER A 324 18.23 -1.56 7.79
C SER A 324 17.59 -0.63 6.79
N VAL A 325 16.74 0.25 7.31
CA VAL A 325 16.21 1.40 6.60
C VAL A 325 16.77 2.66 7.23
N ARG A 326 17.45 3.51 6.42
CA ARG A 326 17.89 4.83 6.87
C ARG A 326 16.88 5.88 6.45
N ILE A 327 16.49 6.73 7.40
CA ILE A 327 15.53 7.80 7.18
C ILE A 327 16.25 9.14 7.26
N THR A 328 16.10 9.94 6.20
CA THR A 328 16.57 11.33 6.17
C THR A 328 15.39 12.23 6.50
N PRO A 329 15.39 12.90 7.67
CA PRO A 329 14.35 13.85 8.01
C PRO A 329 14.48 15.10 7.13
N TYR A 330 13.35 15.64 6.68
CA TYR A 330 13.32 16.96 6.04
C TYR A 330 12.34 17.90 6.76
N ALA A 331 12.67 19.19 6.74
CA ALA A 331 11.75 20.23 7.18
C ALA A 331 10.58 20.33 6.21
N GLU A 332 9.35 20.41 6.69
CA GLU A 332 8.15 20.54 5.84
C GLU A 332 7.41 21.87 6.03
N GLY A 333 6.48 22.13 5.11
CA GLY A 333 5.37 23.06 5.26
C GLY A 333 4.09 22.44 4.68
N GLY A 334 3.13 23.27 4.29
CA GLY A 334 1.86 22.81 3.73
C GLY A 334 1.18 23.82 2.81
N ILE A 335 0.09 23.37 2.20
CA ILE A 335 -0.81 24.17 1.37
C ILE A 335 -2.24 23.91 1.84
N ASP A 336 -3.00 24.97 2.06
CA ASP A 336 -4.45 24.90 2.22
C ASP A 336 -5.11 25.46 0.94
N VAL A 337 -5.79 24.59 0.20
CA VAL A 337 -6.60 25.00 -0.95
C VAL A 337 -8.01 25.28 -0.48
N ILE A 338 -8.40 26.56 -0.48
CA ILE A 338 -9.75 27.01 -0.18
C ILE A 338 -10.56 27.00 -1.47
N LYS A 339 -11.29 25.91 -1.70
CA LYS A 339 -12.18 25.75 -2.86
C LYS A 339 -13.57 26.32 -2.57
N THR A 340 -14.03 27.25 -3.38
CA THR A 340 -15.42 27.75 -3.35
C THR A 340 -16.21 27.13 -4.51
N ILE A 341 -17.32 26.48 -4.19
CA ILE A 341 -18.31 25.99 -5.14
C ILE A 341 -19.48 26.97 -5.18
N GLY A 342 -19.80 27.48 -6.35
CA GLY A 342 -20.86 28.46 -6.60
C GLY A 342 -21.74 28.10 -7.80
N GLY A 343 -22.69 28.98 -8.09
CA GLY A 343 -23.61 28.87 -9.22
C GLY A 343 -24.91 28.13 -8.90
N THR A 344 -25.86 28.19 -9.83
CA THR A 344 -27.22 27.60 -9.69
C THR A 344 -27.22 26.08 -9.78
N GLY A 345 -26.19 25.49 -10.39
CA GLY A 345 -25.97 24.05 -10.47
C GLY A 345 -25.20 23.46 -9.29
N ALA A 346 -24.73 24.27 -8.33
CA ALA A 346 -23.97 23.78 -7.20
C ALA A 346 -24.73 22.69 -6.41
N GLY A 347 -24.05 21.58 -6.14
CA GLY A 347 -24.62 20.37 -5.55
C GLY A 347 -25.06 19.31 -6.57
N LEU A 348 -24.83 19.52 -7.87
CA LEU A 348 -25.10 18.54 -8.93
C LEU A 348 -23.84 18.14 -9.71
N GLN A 349 -22.71 18.83 -9.47
CA GLN A 349 -21.43 18.51 -10.08
C GLN A 349 -20.90 17.15 -9.61
N ASP A 350 -20.07 16.53 -10.45
CA ASP A 350 -19.29 15.35 -10.10
C ASP A 350 -18.19 15.71 -9.08
N ARG A 351 -17.38 14.73 -8.69
CA ARG A 351 -16.28 14.98 -7.76
C ARG A 351 -15.29 15.99 -8.36
N VAL A 352 -14.66 16.78 -7.49
CA VAL A 352 -13.56 17.67 -7.84
C VAL A 352 -12.28 17.12 -7.23
N VAL A 353 -11.22 16.97 -8.02
CA VAL A 353 -9.94 16.43 -7.57
C VAL A 353 -8.86 17.49 -7.73
N VAL A 354 -8.19 17.82 -6.63
CA VAL A 354 -7.03 18.72 -6.59
C VAL A 354 -5.78 17.90 -6.33
N GLU A 355 -4.79 18.08 -7.19
CA GLU A 355 -3.45 17.50 -7.08
C GLU A 355 -2.43 18.60 -6.74
N VAL A 356 -1.52 18.27 -5.82
CA VAL A 356 -0.35 19.06 -5.49
C VAL A 356 0.88 18.23 -5.81
N THR A 357 1.74 18.72 -6.70
CA THR A 357 3.00 18.10 -7.07
C THR A 357 4.16 19.01 -6.69
N CYS A 358 5.01 18.58 -5.75
CA CYS A 358 6.12 19.35 -5.22
C CYS A 358 7.46 18.76 -5.63
N THR A 359 8.30 19.57 -6.28
CA THR A 359 9.68 19.19 -6.65
C THR A 359 10.68 19.75 -5.64
N PRO A 360 11.43 18.91 -4.91
CA PRO A 360 12.45 19.35 -3.96
C PRO A 360 13.60 20.12 -4.65
N GLN A 361 14.14 21.17 -4.00
CA GLN A 361 15.24 21.96 -4.56
C GLN A 361 16.57 21.20 -4.66
N GLY A 362 16.79 20.17 -3.83
CA GLY A 362 18.01 19.36 -3.80
C GLY A 362 18.08 18.26 -4.86
N GLY A 363 17.07 18.12 -5.72
CA GLY A 363 16.82 16.90 -6.49
C GLY A 363 16.05 15.85 -5.68
N GLY A 364 15.71 14.73 -6.30
CA GLY A 364 14.86 13.68 -5.70
C GLY A 364 13.53 13.51 -6.44
N ASP A 365 12.74 12.52 -6.00
CA ASP A 365 11.43 12.23 -6.60
C ASP A 365 10.40 13.30 -6.17
N PRO A 366 9.52 13.76 -7.09
CA PRO A 366 8.44 14.67 -6.73
C PRO A 366 7.48 14.06 -5.70
N VAL A 367 7.08 14.88 -4.73
CA VAL A 367 6.03 14.52 -3.76
C VAL A 367 4.69 14.89 -4.37
N VAL A 368 3.86 13.88 -4.66
CA VAL A 368 2.49 14.05 -5.20
C VAL A 368 1.48 13.77 -4.10
N ARG A 369 0.46 14.63 -4.01
CA ARG A 369 -0.68 14.48 -3.10
C ARG A 369 -1.97 14.85 -3.82
N THR A 370 -3.06 14.15 -3.50
CA THR A 370 -4.39 14.45 -4.05
C THR A 370 -5.41 14.58 -2.93
N ALA A 371 -6.39 15.46 -3.13
CA ALA A 371 -7.55 15.58 -2.27
C ALA A 371 -8.81 15.68 -3.14
N THR A 372 -9.91 15.10 -2.67
CA THR A 372 -11.18 15.03 -3.42
C THR A 372 -12.29 15.71 -2.66
N ILE A 373 -13.03 16.59 -3.34
CA ILE A 373 -14.34 17.05 -2.89
C ILE A 373 -15.39 16.10 -3.49
N PRO A 374 -16.24 15.45 -2.69
CA PRO A 374 -17.25 14.52 -3.18
C PRO A 374 -18.22 15.16 -4.19
N ALA A 375 -18.73 14.34 -5.11
CA ALA A 375 -19.83 14.73 -6.00
C ALA A 375 -21.05 15.20 -5.18
N GLY A 376 -21.79 16.15 -5.73
CA GLY A 376 -22.99 16.71 -5.10
C GLY A 376 -22.72 17.58 -3.86
N THR A 377 -21.46 17.98 -3.61
CA THR A 377 -21.15 18.94 -2.54
C THR A 377 -21.86 20.28 -2.81
N GLY A 378 -22.69 20.74 -1.88
CA GLY A 378 -23.43 21.99 -2.03
C GLY A 378 -22.55 23.23 -2.11
N ALA A 379 -23.16 24.36 -2.47
CA ALA A 379 -22.47 25.65 -2.56
C ALA A 379 -21.78 26.03 -1.23
N GLY A 380 -20.61 26.67 -1.35
CA GLY A 380 -19.83 27.14 -0.20
C GLY A 380 -18.34 26.86 -0.30
N ARG A 381 -17.62 27.10 0.81
CA ARG A 381 -16.17 26.89 0.91
C ARG A 381 -15.85 25.51 1.48
N GLN A 382 -14.88 24.86 0.86
CA GLN A 382 -14.22 23.65 1.30
C GLN A 382 -12.73 23.94 1.48
N THR A 383 -12.09 23.37 2.50
CA THR A 383 -10.64 23.47 2.70
C THR A 383 -10.03 22.10 2.47
N LEU A 384 -9.09 22.02 1.53
CA LEU A 384 -8.27 20.84 1.27
C LEU A 384 -6.87 21.12 1.80
N SER A 385 -6.45 20.40 2.84
CA SER A 385 -5.14 20.59 3.48
C SER A 385 -4.14 19.55 2.97
N PHE A 386 -2.99 20.03 2.52
CA PHE A 386 -1.85 19.25 2.07
C PHE A 386 -0.68 19.54 3.01
N THR A 387 -0.30 18.54 3.82
CA THR A 387 0.80 18.63 4.79
C THR A 387 2.00 17.81 4.34
N GLY A 388 3.12 17.91 5.08
CA GLY A 388 4.30 17.09 4.82
C GLY A 388 5.02 17.44 3.52
N LEU A 389 4.80 18.65 2.99
CA LEU A 389 5.41 19.08 1.74
C LEU A 389 6.83 19.57 2.01
N PRO A 390 7.87 19.12 1.29
CA PRO A 390 9.25 19.50 1.61
C PRO A 390 9.49 21.01 1.55
N ALA A 391 10.10 21.57 2.58
CA ALA A 391 10.48 22.97 2.61
C ALA A 391 11.52 23.28 1.52
N GLY A 392 11.37 24.44 0.88
CA GLY A 392 12.12 24.85 -0.30
C GLY A 392 11.57 24.28 -1.61
N ALA A 393 10.69 23.27 -1.59
CA ALA A 393 10.13 22.68 -2.80
C ALA A 393 9.26 23.70 -3.57
N GLN A 394 9.33 23.60 -4.90
CA GLN A 394 8.40 24.27 -5.79
C GLN A 394 7.20 23.34 -6.03
N CYS A 395 6.02 23.75 -5.61
CA CYS A 395 4.79 22.99 -5.81
C CYS A 395 3.93 23.61 -6.90
N THR A 396 3.37 22.75 -7.76
CA THR A 396 2.31 23.08 -8.72
C THR A 396 1.00 22.47 -8.23
N ILE A 397 -0.05 23.27 -8.21
CA ILE A 397 -1.40 22.90 -7.79
C ILE A 397 -2.27 22.83 -9.05
N THR A 398 -2.95 21.71 -9.26
CA THR A 398 -3.82 21.50 -10.43
C THR A 398 -5.15 20.92 -9.98
N GLU A 399 -6.24 21.42 -10.55
CA GLU A 399 -7.53 20.75 -10.48
C GLU A 399 -7.63 19.75 -11.64
N THR A 400 -7.45 18.46 -11.35
CA THR A 400 -7.39 17.40 -12.37
C THR A 400 -8.77 16.88 -12.77
N GLU A 401 -9.76 17.05 -11.89
CA GLU A 401 -11.18 16.82 -12.17
C GLU A 401 -11.98 18.01 -11.66
N ASN A 402 -12.80 18.61 -12.53
CA ASN A 402 -13.47 19.89 -12.27
C ASN A 402 -14.97 19.74 -12.00
N GLY A 403 -15.50 18.52 -11.88
CA GLY A 403 -16.90 18.23 -11.57
C GLY A 403 -17.93 18.50 -12.68
N ASP A 404 -17.52 18.95 -13.87
CA ASP A 404 -18.43 19.19 -15.00
C ASP A 404 -19.11 17.89 -15.46
N ASN A 405 -20.43 17.90 -15.74
CA ASN A 405 -21.18 16.70 -16.12
C ASN A 405 -22.46 17.01 -16.91
N ALA A 406 -23.29 16.00 -17.20
CA ALA A 406 -24.52 16.19 -17.99
C ALA A 406 -25.62 17.02 -17.31
N LEU A 407 -25.52 17.29 -16.01
CA LEU A 407 -26.52 18.02 -15.21
C LEU A 407 -26.13 19.48 -14.97
N VAL A 408 -24.84 19.82 -15.11
CA VAL A 408 -24.31 21.16 -14.88
C VAL A 408 -23.17 21.48 -15.82
N ASN A 409 -23.06 22.75 -16.20
CA ASN A 409 -21.95 23.28 -16.96
C ASN A 409 -21.03 24.13 -16.07
N LEU A 410 -19.74 23.85 -16.10
CA LEU A 410 -18.72 24.69 -15.47
C LEU A 410 -18.54 25.97 -16.29
N THR A 411 -19.01 27.10 -15.75
CA THR A 411 -19.02 28.39 -16.45
C THR A 411 -17.84 29.28 -16.10
N ALA A 412 -17.27 29.11 -14.91
CA ALA A 412 -16.05 29.77 -14.50
C ALA A 412 -15.24 28.89 -13.54
N SER A 413 -13.92 28.88 -13.70
CA SER A 413 -12.99 28.29 -12.76
C SER A 413 -11.80 29.21 -12.53
N SER A 414 -11.26 29.20 -11.32
CA SER A 414 -10.01 29.89 -10.99
C SER A 414 -9.23 29.10 -9.95
N LEU A 415 -7.91 29.27 -9.97
CA LEU A 415 -6.98 28.67 -9.03
C LEU A 415 -5.76 29.60 -8.94
N GLU A 416 -5.57 30.25 -7.79
CA GLU A 416 -4.53 31.26 -7.61
C GLU A 416 -3.98 31.26 -6.17
N PRO A 417 -2.64 31.21 -6.00
CA PRO A 417 -1.64 30.89 -7.02
C PRO A 417 -1.67 29.40 -7.41
N ASP A 418 -1.34 29.08 -8.67
CA ASP A 418 -1.18 27.70 -9.15
C ASP A 418 0.20 27.09 -8.88
N THR A 419 1.14 27.94 -8.44
CA THR A 419 2.53 27.57 -8.21
C THR A 419 3.05 28.30 -6.97
N VAL A 420 3.57 27.55 -5.99
CA VAL A 420 4.04 28.11 -4.71
C VAL A 420 5.35 27.46 -4.26
N THR A 421 6.18 28.23 -3.55
CA THR A 421 7.37 27.69 -2.87
C THR A 421 7.03 27.47 -1.40
N ILE A 422 7.32 26.28 -0.88
CA ILE A 422 7.04 25.93 0.51
C ILE A 422 8.13 26.47 1.42
N ALA A 423 7.76 27.16 2.50
CA ALA A 423 8.68 27.53 3.57
C ALA A 423 8.51 26.58 4.77
N GLU A 424 9.58 26.35 5.52
CA GLU A 424 9.53 25.51 6.74
C GLU A 424 8.48 26.02 7.73
N GLY A 425 7.60 25.11 8.15
CA GLY A 425 6.51 25.34 9.10
C GLY A 425 5.38 26.24 8.60
N ALA A 426 5.44 26.73 7.35
CA ALA A 426 4.44 27.63 6.80
C ALA A 426 3.33 26.85 6.07
N ILE A 427 2.10 27.35 6.17
CA ILE A 427 0.97 26.90 5.35
C ILE A 427 0.66 28.01 4.36
N VAL A 428 0.74 27.70 3.06
CA VAL A 428 0.40 28.63 1.99
C VAL A 428 -1.08 28.48 1.65
N GLU A 429 -1.81 29.58 1.65
CA GLU A 429 -3.21 29.59 1.23
C GLU A 429 -3.30 29.73 -0.30
N VAL A 430 -4.07 28.84 -0.93
CA VAL A 430 -4.41 28.88 -2.36
C VAL A 430 -5.93 28.99 -2.48
N VAL A 431 -6.41 29.94 -3.28
CA VAL A 431 -7.84 30.13 -3.50
C VAL A 431 -8.23 29.48 -4.82
N ALA A 432 -9.27 28.65 -4.80
CA ALA A 432 -9.83 28.07 -6.00
C ALA A 432 -11.35 28.30 -6.04
N THR A 433 -11.92 28.50 -7.22
CA THR A 433 -13.38 28.67 -7.40
C THR A 433 -13.86 27.82 -8.57
N ASN A 434 -15.06 27.26 -8.46
CA ASN A 434 -15.84 26.73 -9.59
C ASN A 434 -17.26 27.27 -9.53
N GLU A 435 -17.76 27.78 -10.64
CA GLU A 435 -19.14 28.23 -10.81
C GLU A 435 -19.86 27.29 -11.77
N TYR A 436 -20.89 26.60 -11.26
CA TYR A 436 -21.69 25.66 -12.03
C TYR A 436 -23.05 26.24 -12.35
N GLU A 437 -23.42 26.26 -13.62
CA GLU A 437 -24.78 26.59 -14.05
C GLU A 437 -25.56 25.30 -14.29
N ARG A 438 -26.85 25.29 -13.91
CA ARG A 438 -27.72 24.14 -14.21
C ARG A 438 -27.84 23.95 -15.72
N ALA A 439 -27.67 22.72 -16.19
CA ALA A 439 -27.87 22.37 -17.59
C ALA A 439 -29.37 22.22 -17.92
N TYR A 440 -29.75 22.58 -19.14
CA TYR A 440 -31.14 22.57 -19.61
C TYR A 440 -31.24 22.06 -21.04
N GLY A 441 -32.34 21.37 -21.34
CA GLY A 441 -32.67 20.86 -22.68
C GLY A 441 -34.13 21.09 -23.04
N GLN A 442 -34.59 20.40 -24.08
CA GLN A 442 -35.91 20.61 -24.68
C GLN A 442 -36.58 19.28 -25.04
N LEU A 443 -37.91 19.27 -25.14
CA LEU A 443 -38.71 18.13 -25.62
C LEU A 443 -39.61 18.54 -26.79
N GLN A 444 -39.46 17.84 -27.92
CA GLN A 444 -40.32 17.95 -29.10
C GLN A 444 -41.20 16.70 -29.20
N VAL A 445 -42.52 16.88 -29.06
CA VAL A 445 -43.50 15.82 -29.32
C VAL A 445 -44.05 15.97 -30.75
N THR A 446 -44.14 14.88 -31.49
CA THR A 446 -44.72 14.85 -32.84
C THR A 446 -45.81 13.80 -32.94
N LYS A 447 -47.02 14.23 -33.33
CA LYS A 447 -48.12 13.30 -33.63
C LYS A 447 -48.06 12.88 -35.09
N ARG A 448 -48.06 11.58 -35.36
CA ARG A 448 -48.15 11.00 -36.70
C ARG A 448 -49.50 10.29 -36.88
N ILE A 449 -50.22 10.66 -37.93
CA ILE A 449 -51.53 10.11 -38.29
C ILE A 449 -51.41 9.36 -39.61
N THR A 450 -51.78 8.07 -39.61
CA THR A 450 -51.68 7.18 -40.77
C THR A 450 -52.92 6.29 -40.93
N GLY A 451 -52.97 5.53 -42.02
CA GLY A 451 -54.04 4.57 -42.32
C GLY A 451 -55.12 5.12 -43.25
N PRO A 452 -55.98 4.24 -43.80
CA PRO A 452 -56.97 4.60 -44.81
C PRO A 452 -58.05 5.57 -44.33
N ALA A 453 -58.35 5.60 -43.02
CA ALA A 453 -59.31 6.54 -42.43
C ALA A 453 -58.63 7.75 -41.75
N ALA A 454 -57.37 8.02 -42.05
CA ALA A 454 -56.70 9.23 -41.59
C ALA A 454 -57.41 10.49 -42.11
N GLY A 455 -57.62 11.48 -41.24
CA GLY A 455 -58.46 12.65 -41.53
C GLY A 455 -59.93 12.46 -41.19
N ALA A 456 -60.34 11.29 -40.71
CA ALA A 456 -61.70 11.03 -40.21
C ALA A 456 -61.74 10.73 -38.69
N GLN A 457 -60.59 10.68 -38.03
CA GLN A 457 -60.51 10.45 -36.58
C GLN A 457 -61.17 11.60 -35.78
N GLY A 458 -61.66 11.27 -34.60
CA GLY A 458 -62.02 12.23 -33.57
C GLY A 458 -60.80 12.94 -32.98
N GLU A 459 -61.03 13.74 -31.96
CA GLU A 459 -59.95 14.44 -31.26
C GLU A 459 -58.94 13.46 -30.64
N VAL A 460 -57.65 13.79 -30.73
CA VAL A 460 -56.58 13.06 -30.06
C VAL A 460 -55.98 13.98 -29.00
N VAL A 461 -55.75 13.45 -27.80
CA VAL A 461 -55.13 14.18 -26.69
C VAL A 461 -53.87 13.45 -26.27
N ILE A 462 -52.75 14.18 -26.25
CA ILE A 462 -51.44 13.69 -25.81
C ILE A 462 -51.06 14.45 -24.54
N ALA A 463 -50.71 13.73 -23.48
CA ALA A 463 -50.20 14.30 -22.24
C ALA A 463 -48.70 14.02 -22.11
N VAL A 464 -47.95 15.06 -21.75
CA VAL A 464 -46.55 15.01 -21.34
C VAL A 464 -46.51 15.23 -19.84
N ASP A 465 -45.88 14.30 -19.14
CA ASP A 465 -45.65 14.28 -17.70
C ASP A 465 -44.14 14.23 -17.47
N CYS A 466 -43.55 15.30 -16.95
CA CYS A 466 -42.12 15.38 -16.64
C CYS A 466 -41.92 15.23 -15.14
N ASP A 467 -41.00 14.34 -14.73
CA ASP A 467 -40.67 14.08 -13.32
C ASP A 467 -39.94 15.30 -12.70
N ASP A 468 -40.72 16.31 -12.34
CA ASP A 468 -40.28 17.56 -11.74
C ASP A 468 -41.16 17.93 -10.54
N PRO A 469 -40.62 18.63 -9.51
CA PRO A 469 -41.30 18.78 -8.22
C PRO A 469 -42.61 19.60 -8.23
N GLU A 470 -42.93 20.28 -9.34
CA GLU A 470 -44.09 21.16 -9.46
C GLU A 470 -44.91 20.93 -10.74
N ASP A 471 -44.67 19.83 -11.47
CA ASP A 471 -45.26 19.53 -12.77
C ASP A 471 -45.12 20.72 -13.75
N ALA A 472 -44.06 21.54 -13.60
CA ALA A 472 -43.91 22.82 -14.27
C ALA A 472 -43.77 22.65 -15.80
N PHE A 473 -43.30 21.47 -16.22
CA PHE A 473 -43.06 21.12 -17.61
C PHE A 473 -44.14 20.23 -18.22
N ASP A 474 -45.18 19.88 -17.46
CA ASP A 474 -46.31 19.09 -17.96
C ASP A 474 -47.11 19.85 -19.01
N ARG A 475 -47.48 19.15 -20.08
CA ARG A 475 -48.22 19.74 -21.20
C ARG A 475 -49.29 18.80 -21.71
N GLU A 476 -50.41 19.36 -22.12
CA GLU A 476 -51.43 18.65 -22.90
C GLU A 476 -51.48 19.23 -24.30
N TYR A 477 -51.42 18.35 -25.30
CA TYR A 477 -51.54 18.70 -26.71
C TYR A 477 -52.80 18.08 -27.30
N THR A 478 -53.68 18.93 -27.82
CA THR A 478 -54.90 18.51 -28.51
C THR A 478 -54.71 18.57 -30.02
N ILE A 479 -54.89 17.44 -30.70
CA ILE A 479 -54.93 17.36 -32.15
C ILE A 479 -56.40 17.34 -32.59
N PRO A 480 -56.85 18.35 -33.35
CA PRO A 480 -58.26 18.47 -33.74
C PRO A 480 -58.78 17.24 -34.48
N ALA A 481 -60.08 16.97 -34.30
CA ALA A 481 -60.78 16.00 -35.13
C ALA A 481 -60.61 16.32 -36.63
N GLY A 482 -60.42 15.29 -37.43
CA GLY A 482 -60.22 15.41 -38.86
C GLY A 482 -58.85 15.94 -39.31
N ALA A 483 -57.86 16.05 -38.42
CA ALA A 483 -56.50 16.39 -38.80
C ALA A 483 -55.95 15.45 -39.91
N PRO A 484 -55.34 15.98 -40.98
CA PRO A 484 -54.95 15.17 -42.14
C PRO A 484 -53.87 14.15 -41.81
N ALA A 485 -53.72 13.14 -42.67
CA ALA A 485 -52.60 12.20 -42.60
C ALA A 485 -51.25 12.95 -42.67
N GLY A 486 -50.28 12.51 -41.88
CA GLY A 486 -48.96 13.14 -41.82
C GLY A 486 -48.44 13.38 -40.42
N SER A 487 -47.37 14.19 -40.33
CA SER A 487 -46.71 14.56 -39.07
C SER A 487 -47.16 15.94 -38.62
N HIS A 488 -47.49 16.04 -37.34
CA HIS A 488 -47.99 17.24 -36.66
C HIS A 488 -47.07 17.50 -35.46
N PRO A 489 -45.99 18.29 -35.62
CA PRO A 489 -45.14 18.69 -34.51
C PRO A 489 -45.92 19.59 -33.55
N GLN A 490 -45.79 19.33 -32.26
CA GLN A 490 -46.40 20.13 -31.20
C GLN A 490 -45.45 21.26 -30.76
N ALA A 491 -45.93 22.17 -29.91
CA ALA A 491 -45.06 23.18 -29.33
C ALA A 491 -43.91 22.51 -28.55
N VAL A 492 -42.70 23.06 -28.65
CA VAL A 492 -41.54 22.54 -27.93
C VAL A 492 -41.66 22.95 -26.46
N VAL A 493 -41.36 22.01 -25.55
CA VAL A 493 -41.17 22.32 -24.14
C VAL A 493 -39.69 22.66 -23.94
N THR A 494 -39.40 23.90 -23.55
CA THR A 494 -38.03 24.41 -23.39
C THR A 494 -37.63 24.51 -21.92
N ASP A 495 -36.32 24.72 -21.70
CA ASP A 495 -35.74 25.01 -20.39
C ASP A 495 -36.04 23.92 -19.34
N ILE A 496 -36.17 22.67 -19.79
CA ILE A 496 -36.36 21.52 -18.90
C ILE A 496 -34.99 21.18 -18.31
N PRO A 497 -34.84 21.08 -16.97
CA PRO A 497 -33.57 20.72 -16.37
C PRO A 497 -33.03 19.40 -16.92
N ALA A 498 -31.74 19.37 -17.28
CA ALA A 498 -31.11 18.12 -17.71
C ALA A 498 -31.21 17.07 -16.60
N GLY A 499 -31.37 15.81 -17.02
CA GLY A 499 -31.67 14.65 -16.17
C GLY A 499 -33.16 14.42 -15.91
N THR A 500 -34.04 15.40 -16.18
CA THR A 500 -35.50 15.21 -16.06
C THR A 500 -35.98 14.13 -17.00
N VAL A 501 -36.85 13.24 -16.53
CA VAL A 501 -37.46 12.18 -17.34
C VAL A 501 -38.90 12.57 -17.65
N CYS A 502 -39.22 12.70 -18.93
CA CYS A 502 -40.58 13.00 -19.39
C CYS A 502 -41.22 11.76 -20.04
N THR A 503 -42.43 11.44 -19.59
CA THR A 503 -43.29 10.37 -20.12
C THR A 503 -44.34 10.99 -21.04
N VAL A 504 -44.51 10.41 -22.22
CA VAL A 504 -45.56 10.85 -23.16
C VAL A 504 -46.63 9.78 -23.25
N THR A 505 -47.89 10.18 -23.02
CA THR A 505 -49.05 9.31 -23.09
C THR A 505 -50.09 9.87 -24.05
N GLU A 506 -50.91 8.99 -24.63
CA GLU A 506 -52.08 9.39 -25.39
C GLU A 506 -53.34 9.05 -24.59
N THR A 507 -54.05 10.08 -24.14
CA THR A 507 -55.21 9.95 -23.25
C THR A 507 -56.53 9.88 -24.02
N ALA A 508 -56.55 10.38 -25.26
CA ALA A 508 -57.64 10.15 -26.22
C ALA A 508 -57.07 9.79 -27.60
N ASN A 509 -57.54 8.69 -28.19
CA ASN A 509 -56.95 8.12 -29.40
C ASN A 509 -57.70 8.42 -30.70
N GLY A 510 -58.73 9.29 -30.66
CA GLY A 510 -59.50 9.68 -31.84
C GLY A 510 -60.42 8.61 -32.45
N ALA A 511 -60.68 7.48 -31.77
CA ALA A 511 -61.69 6.53 -32.23
C ALA A 511 -63.10 7.14 -32.16
N THR A 512 -63.95 6.81 -33.15
CA THR A 512 -65.35 7.29 -33.22
C THR A 512 -66.30 6.12 -33.50
N ASP A 513 -67.59 6.39 -33.74
CA ASP A 513 -68.58 5.38 -34.15
C ASP A 513 -68.30 4.78 -35.54
N THR A 514 -67.54 5.49 -36.39
CA THR A 514 -67.24 5.09 -37.77
C THR A 514 -65.75 4.85 -38.03
N VAL A 515 -64.86 5.20 -37.09
CA VAL A 515 -63.41 5.05 -37.22
C VAL A 515 -62.84 4.25 -36.05
N ILE A 516 -62.03 3.24 -36.37
CA ILE A 516 -61.28 2.43 -35.40
C ILE A 516 -59.83 2.92 -35.37
N ALA A 517 -59.34 3.28 -34.18
CA ALA A 517 -57.92 3.48 -33.92
C ALA A 517 -57.22 2.12 -33.71
N GLY A 518 -56.11 1.89 -34.39
CA GLY A 518 -55.17 0.81 -34.08
C GLY A 518 -54.44 1.06 -32.75
N PRO A 519 -53.54 0.14 -32.34
CA PRO A 519 -52.74 0.35 -31.14
C PRO A 519 -51.89 1.62 -31.28
N VAL A 520 -51.89 2.45 -30.24
CA VAL A 520 -51.02 3.63 -30.15
C VAL A 520 -49.57 3.19 -30.04
N ARG A 521 -48.69 3.80 -30.84
CA ARG A 521 -47.24 3.56 -30.79
C ARG A 521 -46.52 4.84 -30.43
N ILE A 522 -45.85 4.86 -29.28
CA ILE A 522 -45.06 5.99 -28.79
C ILE A 522 -43.58 5.58 -28.81
N GLU A 523 -42.74 6.34 -29.50
CA GLU A 523 -41.31 6.04 -29.63
C GLU A 523 -40.45 7.30 -29.47
N PRO A 524 -39.52 7.32 -28.49
CA PRO A 524 -39.49 6.45 -27.31
C PRO A 524 -40.68 6.74 -26.37
N ALA A 525 -41.04 5.80 -25.49
CA ALA A 525 -42.14 6.00 -24.53
C ALA A 525 -41.81 7.01 -23.41
N THR A 526 -40.54 7.13 -23.05
CA THR A 526 -39.98 8.12 -22.13
C THR A 526 -38.77 8.79 -22.77
N ALA A 527 -38.54 10.05 -22.42
CA ALA A 527 -37.39 10.83 -22.88
C ALA A 527 -36.66 11.45 -21.67
N THR A 528 -35.37 11.16 -21.52
CA THR A 528 -34.51 11.87 -20.58
C THR A 528 -33.95 13.11 -21.25
N ILE A 529 -34.06 14.26 -20.60
CA ILE A 529 -33.56 15.53 -21.12
C ILE A 529 -32.04 15.61 -20.91
N THR A 530 -31.33 15.94 -21.98
CA THR A 530 -29.87 16.14 -22.00
C THR A 530 -29.56 17.62 -22.22
N ASP A 531 -28.40 18.08 -21.73
CA ASP A 531 -27.95 19.45 -21.88
C ASP A 531 -27.89 19.91 -23.35
N GLY A 532 -28.49 21.07 -23.64
CA GLY A 532 -28.48 21.71 -24.96
C GLY A 532 -29.23 20.95 -26.08
N GLU A 533 -29.74 19.76 -25.81
CA GLU A 533 -30.37 18.89 -26.81
C GLU A 533 -31.90 19.00 -26.82
N THR A 534 -32.49 18.66 -27.96
CA THR A 534 -33.94 18.44 -28.09
C THR A 534 -34.23 16.95 -28.15
N ALA A 535 -34.78 16.40 -27.06
CA ALA A 535 -35.34 15.07 -27.06
C ALA A 535 -36.59 15.02 -27.95
N ALA A 536 -36.74 13.97 -28.75
CA ALA A 536 -37.85 13.84 -29.70
C ALA A 536 -38.69 12.60 -29.38
N VAL A 537 -40.01 12.77 -29.26
CA VAL A 537 -40.96 11.68 -29.07
C VAL A 537 -42.00 11.70 -30.18
N THR A 538 -42.22 10.56 -30.84
CA THR A 538 -43.25 10.41 -31.87
C THR A 538 -44.39 9.53 -31.39
N VAL A 539 -45.61 10.07 -31.36
CA VAL A 539 -46.85 9.33 -31.09
C VAL A 539 -47.49 8.99 -32.43
N THR A 540 -47.76 7.72 -32.74
CA THR A 540 -48.32 7.28 -34.03
C THR A 540 -49.65 6.57 -33.84
N ASN A 541 -50.70 7.04 -34.53
CA ASN A 541 -51.97 6.32 -34.68
C ASN A 541 -52.22 5.92 -36.13
N THR A 542 -52.74 4.71 -36.29
CA THR A 542 -53.23 4.20 -37.58
C THR A 542 -54.75 4.02 -37.52
N TYR A 543 -55.47 4.66 -38.43
CA TYR A 543 -56.94 4.65 -38.45
C TYR A 543 -57.49 3.86 -39.63
N ARG A 544 -58.58 3.13 -39.39
CA ARG A 544 -59.37 2.44 -40.41
C ARG A 544 -60.86 2.67 -40.20
N GLU A 545 -61.64 2.52 -41.26
CA GLU A 545 -63.10 2.59 -41.15
C GLU A 545 -63.61 1.39 -40.32
N ARG A 546 -64.67 1.64 -39.55
CA ARG A 546 -65.42 0.56 -38.90
C ARG A 546 -66.30 -0.08 -39.95
N GLU A 547 -66.07 -1.36 -40.24
CA GLU A 547 -66.98 -2.13 -41.09
C GLU A 547 -68.38 -2.12 -40.46
N ALA A 548 -69.40 -1.79 -41.26
CA ALA A 548 -70.77 -1.91 -40.82
C ALA A 548 -71.03 -3.38 -40.45
N GLY A 549 -71.29 -3.65 -39.17
CA GLY A 549 -71.74 -4.98 -38.75
C GLY A 549 -72.97 -5.38 -39.57
N PRO A 550 -73.20 -6.68 -39.84
CA PRO A 550 -74.41 -7.11 -40.53
C PRO A 550 -75.62 -6.58 -39.76
N GLU A 551 -76.50 -5.89 -40.49
CA GLU A 551 -77.70 -5.24 -39.97
C GLU A 551 -78.49 -6.24 -39.10
N PRO A 552 -78.87 -5.90 -37.85
CA PRO A 552 -79.66 -6.79 -37.03
C PRO A 552 -81.04 -6.98 -37.67
N THR A 553 -81.34 -8.19 -38.13
CA THR A 553 -82.69 -8.58 -38.55
C THR A 553 -83.68 -8.28 -37.42
N PRO A 554 -84.82 -7.61 -37.69
CA PRO A 554 -85.75 -7.20 -36.64
C PRO A 554 -86.34 -8.44 -35.94
N THR A 555 -86.09 -8.54 -34.63
CA THR A 555 -86.80 -9.45 -33.74
C THR A 555 -88.06 -8.72 -33.24
N PRO A 556 -89.29 -9.27 -33.43
CA PRO A 556 -90.51 -8.66 -32.89
C PRO A 556 -90.58 -8.79 -31.36
N ASP A 557 -90.99 -7.70 -30.70
CA ASP A 557 -91.16 -7.56 -29.24
C ASP A 557 -92.16 -8.57 -28.61
N PRO A 558 -91.96 -8.98 -27.34
CA PRO A 558 -92.88 -9.80 -26.54
C PRO A 558 -93.96 -8.93 -25.85
N GLU A 559 -95.20 -9.37 -25.66
CA GLU A 559 -95.80 -10.10 -24.51
C GLU A 559 -97.35 -9.99 -24.67
N PRO A 560 -98.27 -10.67 -23.92
CA PRO A 560 -98.09 -11.42 -22.66
C PRO A 560 -98.76 -12.82 -22.64
N THR A 561 -98.46 -13.63 -21.63
CA THR A 561 -99.21 -14.86 -21.30
C THR A 561 -100.32 -14.57 -20.27
N PRO A 562 -101.48 -15.24 -20.37
CA PRO A 562 -102.21 -15.66 -19.18
C PRO A 562 -102.44 -17.19 -19.13
N ASP A 563 -102.40 -17.65 -17.88
CA ASP A 563 -102.65 -18.95 -17.21
C ASP A 563 -103.99 -19.67 -17.56
N PRO A 564 -104.38 -20.81 -16.93
CA PRO A 564 -103.88 -22.20 -16.92
C PRO A 564 -104.89 -23.20 -17.56
N GLY A 565 -104.50 -24.48 -17.75
CA GLY A 565 -105.51 -25.55 -17.83
C GLY A 565 -105.09 -26.94 -18.34
N GLN A 566 -104.91 -27.84 -17.38
CA GLN A 566 -105.37 -29.24 -17.37
C GLN A 566 -104.69 -30.34 -18.21
N ASP A 567 -104.09 -31.25 -17.43
CA ASP A 567 -104.36 -32.69 -17.38
C ASP A 567 -103.69 -33.67 -18.37
N GLN A 568 -103.14 -34.70 -17.73
CA GLN A 568 -102.96 -36.11 -18.13
C GLN A 568 -101.55 -36.59 -18.51
N ASP A 569 -100.84 -37.07 -17.48
CA ASP A 569 -100.08 -38.34 -17.46
C ASP A 569 -101.02 -39.48 -17.95
N PRO A 570 -100.59 -40.52 -18.71
CA PRO A 570 -99.50 -41.40 -18.30
C PRO A 570 -98.64 -42.06 -19.40
N ASP A 571 -97.58 -42.71 -18.92
CA ASP A 571 -97.16 -44.09 -19.28
C ASP A 571 -95.90 -44.31 -20.14
N GLN A 572 -94.88 -44.84 -19.44
CA GLN A 572 -94.03 -46.00 -19.77
C GLN A 572 -92.99 -46.02 -20.93
N GLY A 573 -91.85 -46.64 -20.60
CA GLY A 573 -90.90 -47.31 -21.51
C GLY A 573 -89.51 -46.66 -21.53
N GLN A 574 -88.60 -46.97 -20.60
CA GLN A 574 -87.75 -48.17 -20.55
C GLN A 574 -86.77 -48.34 -21.74
N ARG A 575 -85.52 -47.90 -21.49
CA ARG A 575 -84.21 -48.60 -21.68
C ARG A 575 -83.66 -48.96 -23.08
N ASP A 576 -82.32 -48.93 -23.08
CA ASP A 576 -81.34 -49.64 -23.93
C ASP A 576 -81.18 -49.05 -25.35
N ASP A 577 -80.01 -48.86 -25.97
CA ASP A 577 -78.68 -49.48 -25.94
C ASP A 577 -77.67 -48.49 -26.60
N GLN A 578 -76.37 -48.42 -26.22
CA GLN A 578 -75.21 -49.09 -26.89
C GLN A 578 -75.15 -48.86 -28.41
N ASP A 579 -74.03 -48.60 -29.09
CA ASP A 579 -72.60 -48.75 -28.80
C ASP A 579 -71.79 -48.17 -29.98
N GLN A 580 -70.51 -47.84 -29.73
CA GLN A 580 -69.31 -48.13 -30.57
C GLN A 580 -69.20 -47.50 -31.99
N ASP A 581 -68.06 -47.27 -32.62
CA ASP A 581 -66.62 -47.43 -32.32
C ASP A 581 -65.82 -46.69 -33.42
N GLU A 582 -64.48 -46.80 -33.31
CA GLU A 582 -63.46 -46.70 -34.37
C GLU A 582 -62.75 -45.34 -34.48
N ALA A 583 -61.59 -45.16 -33.84
CA ALA A 583 -60.26 -45.69 -34.19
C ALA A 583 -59.65 -45.05 -35.46
N ARG A 584 -58.44 -44.47 -35.31
CA ARG A 584 -57.18 -45.01 -35.86
C ARG A 584 -56.15 -43.93 -36.28
N VAL A 585 -55.01 -43.93 -35.56
CA VAL A 585 -53.57 -43.82 -35.99
C VAL A 585 -53.09 -42.46 -36.54
N GLU A 586 -52.08 -41.81 -35.90
CA GLU A 586 -50.61 -42.05 -35.97
C GLU A 586 -50.06 -41.70 -37.38
N GLU A 587 -48.98 -40.94 -37.60
CA GLU A 587 -47.59 -40.96 -37.09
C GLU A 587 -46.94 -39.65 -37.67
N ASP A 588 -46.16 -38.88 -36.89
CA ASP A 588 -44.68 -38.88 -36.81
C ASP A 588 -43.99 -38.24 -38.06
N ASP A 589 -42.91 -37.45 -38.01
CA ASP A 589 -41.81 -37.43 -37.04
C ASP A 589 -40.89 -36.18 -37.18
N GLU A 590 -40.28 -35.81 -36.04
CA GLU A 590 -38.89 -35.33 -35.73
C GLU A 590 -38.20 -34.18 -36.53
N ALA A 591 -37.33 -33.32 -35.94
CA ALA A 591 -36.37 -33.54 -34.85
C ALA A 591 -35.96 -32.28 -34.03
N VAL A 592 -36.01 -32.44 -32.69
CA VAL A 592 -35.00 -32.26 -31.60
C VAL A 592 -33.86 -31.21 -31.70
N VAL A 593 -33.64 -30.37 -30.65
CA VAL A 593 -32.52 -30.42 -29.64
C VAL A 593 -32.73 -29.44 -28.45
N ALA A 594 -32.82 -30.06 -27.26
CA ALA A 594 -32.38 -29.74 -25.88
C ALA A 594 -32.61 -28.37 -25.19
N SER A 595 -33.38 -28.42 -24.09
CA SER A 595 -33.26 -27.56 -22.90
C SER A 595 -32.82 -28.41 -21.69
N GLY A 596 -31.91 -27.87 -20.88
CA GLY A 596 -31.39 -28.53 -19.68
C GLY A 596 -32.05 -28.02 -18.40
N ASP A 597 -32.58 -28.96 -17.62
CA ASP A 597 -33.09 -28.82 -16.26
C ASP A 597 -32.00 -28.58 -15.21
N LEU A 598 -32.36 -27.91 -14.12
CA LEU A 598 -31.72 -28.10 -12.80
C LEU A 598 -32.81 -28.28 -11.71
N PRO A 599 -32.68 -29.28 -10.81
CA PRO A 599 -33.68 -29.59 -9.80
C PRO A 599 -33.40 -28.98 -8.42
N HIS A 600 -34.48 -28.75 -7.68
CA HIS A 600 -34.51 -28.59 -6.23
C HIS A 600 -34.26 -29.92 -5.51
N THR A 601 -33.47 -29.90 -4.43
CA THR A 601 -33.63 -30.77 -3.25
C THR A 601 -33.20 -30.02 -1.99
N GLY A 602 -33.91 -30.23 -0.87
CA GLY A 602 -33.68 -29.59 0.43
C GLY A 602 -33.10 -30.53 1.50
N GLY A 603 -32.86 -30.01 2.72
CA GLY A 603 -32.55 -30.84 3.90
C GLY A 603 -31.96 -30.14 5.13
N GLN A 604 -32.84 -29.83 6.08
CA GLN A 604 -32.78 -29.57 7.54
C GLN A 604 -31.49 -29.65 8.41
N GLY A 605 -31.47 -28.78 9.46
CA GLY A 605 -30.84 -28.96 10.79
C GLY A 605 -29.58 -28.09 11.03
N ALA A 606 -29.34 -27.36 12.12
CA ALA A 606 -29.91 -27.31 13.47
C ALA A 606 -29.59 -25.95 14.16
N LEU A 607 -30.39 -25.62 15.18
CA LEU A 607 -30.35 -24.44 16.07
C LEU A 607 -29.27 -24.52 17.19
N VAL A 608 -29.09 -23.37 17.87
CA VAL A 608 -28.53 -23.14 19.24
C VAL A 608 -26.99 -22.94 19.26
N ALA A 609 -26.37 -21.88 19.81
CA ALA A 609 -26.63 -21.14 21.04
C ALA A 609 -26.11 -19.67 21.00
N LEU A 610 -26.96 -18.73 21.43
CA LEU A 610 -26.58 -17.42 21.96
C LEU A 610 -26.64 -17.55 23.49
N ARG A 611 -25.59 -17.19 24.25
CA ARG A 611 -25.66 -17.09 25.72
C ARG A 611 -25.19 -15.73 26.21
N LEU A 612 -26.16 -14.93 26.63
CA LEU A 612 -26.03 -13.96 27.72
C LEU A 612 -25.81 -14.70 29.05
N GLY A 613 -25.00 -14.12 29.92
CA GLY A 613 -24.90 -14.49 31.33
C GLY A 613 -24.58 -13.26 32.18
N LEU A 614 -25.63 -12.59 32.67
CA LEU A 614 -25.56 -11.53 33.68
C LEU A 614 -25.98 -12.14 35.02
N ALA A 615 -25.12 -12.04 36.04
CA ALA A 615 -25.49 -11.77 37.44
C ALA A 615 -24.26 -11.84 38.36
N LEU A 616 -23.91 -10.71 38.99
CA LEU A 616 -23.75 -10.61 40.46
C LEU A 616 -23.50 -9.16 40.87
N LEU A 617 -24.52 -8.57 41.50
CA LEU A 617 -24.44 -7.40 42.37
C LEU A 617 -23.93 -7.86 43.75
N LEU A 618 -22.96 -7.15 44.33
CA LEU A 618 -23.04 -6.52 45.67
C LEU A 618 -21.67 -6.00 46.14
N SER A 619 -21.75 -4.87 46.87
CA SER A 619 -20.71 -4.11 47.58
C SER A 619 -19.82 -3.18 46.71
N GLY A 620 -19.76 -1.88 46.90
CA GLY A 620 -20.41 -0.98 47.87
C GLY A 620 -20.12 0.46 47.48
N ALA A 621 -21.14 1.31 47.56
CA ALA A 621 -21.03 2.75 47.37
C ALA A 621 -20.31 3.39 48.58
N GLY A 622 -19.32 4.25 48.30
CA GLY A 622 -18.61 5.06 49.28
C GLY A 622 -18.52 6.51 48.81
N LEU A 623 -19.57 7.27 49.14
CA LEU A 623 -19.61 8.72 49.41
C LEU A 623 -18.74 9.72 48.62
N LEU A 624 -19.45 10.56 47.83
CA LEU A 624 -19.15 11.99 47.69
C LEU A 624 -19.26 12.70 49.04
N ALA A 625 -18.26 13.50 49.43
CA ALA A 625 -18.46 14.78 50.12
C ALA A 625 -17.17 15.64 50.21
N LEU A 626 -17.31 16.91 49.81
CA LEU A 626 -16.51 18.11 50.16
C LEU A 626 -15.18 18.27 49.38
N ARG A 627 -14.82 19.43 48.80
CA ARG A 627 -15.23 20.81 49.06
C ARG A 627 -14.82 21.70 47.87
N ARG A 628 -15.74 22.57 47.42
CA ARG A 628 -15.39 23.81 46.72
C ARG A 628 -14.50 24.68 47.62
N LEU A 629 -13.52 25.38 47.05
CA LEU A 629 -13.30 26.82 47.23
C LEU A 629 -12.34 27.36 46.14
N PRO A 630 -12.55 28.58 45.64
CA PRO A 630 -11.82 29.17 44.53
C PRO A 630 -10.74 30.17 44.96
N GLY A 631 -9.86 30.49 44.01
CA GLY A 631 -9.23 31.81 43.91
C GLY A 631 -7.80 31.89 44.43
N LEU A 632 -6.89 32.32 43.55
CA LEU A 632 -6.05 33.49 43.77
C LEU A 632 -5.35 33.88 42.46
N ARG A 633 -5.81 34.99 41.88
CA ARG A 633 -5.09 35.79 40.89
C ARG A 633 -4.17 36.77 41.64
N THR A 634 -2.96 36.93 41.08
CA THR A 634 -2.14 38.17 41.00
C THR A 634 -1.45 38.68 42.28
N PRO A 635 -0.29 39.42 42.18
CA PRO A 635 0.03 40.38 41.11
C PRO A 635 1.46 40.44 40.56
N ARG A 636 1.54 41.24 39.49
CA ARG A 636 2.71 41.80 38.80
C ARG A 636 3.83 42.27 39.73
N SER A 637 5.05 41.95 39.32
CA SER A 637 6.16 42.87 39.10
C SER A 637 7.11 42.25 38.08
#